data_AF-A0A917TLD6-F1
#
_entry.id   AF-A0A917TLD6-F1
#
_cell.length_a   1.000
_cell.length_b   1.000
_cell.length_c   1.000
_cell.angle_alpha   90.00
_cell.angle_beta   90.00
_cell.angle_gamma   90.00
#
_symmetry.space_group_name_H-M   'P 1'
#
loop_
_entity.id
_entity.type
_entity.pdbx_description
1 polymer ?
#
loop_
_entity_poly.entity_id
_entity_poly.type
_entity_poly.pdbx_seq_one_letter_code
_entity_poly.pdbx_strand_id
1 'polypeptide(L)'
;MNDQAWYDYINQLHQHIIEQDKKIQNLTDRIDQLEYQQPNKGQQTTIEKLEYHFDQLKIERMDGTLHIGLSPEDLTKMDNFSLPLRNQPSNQPYPQLIRHLEEFVDQDGPAMLQQFETEFQSPLDDTKKNLIIQDIRKQLPTRVAYYEKEAKQQGIPKQQFEKYMYQQIQTEIDHSLRQFFKNQGE
;
A
#
# COMPACT_ATOMS: atom_id res chain seq x y z
N MET A 1 -38.99 -18.22 -25.57
CA MET A 1 -37.83 -19.14 -25.74
C MET A 1 -36.58 -18.42 -25.24
N ASN A 2 -36.36 -18.38 -23.92
CA ASN A 2 -35.08 -17.94 -23.32
C ASN A 2 -34.92 -18.37 -21.85
N ASP A 3 -36.02 -18.79 -21.19
CA ASP A 3 -36.00 -19.21 -19.79
C ASP A 3 -35.09 -20.44 -19.54
N GLN A 4 -35.02 -21.37 -20.49
CA GLN A 4 -34.20 -22.59 -20.36
C GLN A 4 -32.70 -22.27 -20.20
N ALA A 5 -32.17 -21.33 -21.00
CA ALA A 5 -30.77 -20.94 -20.94
C ALA A 5 -30.43 -20.19 -19.64
N TRP A 6 -31.39 -19.45 -19.09
CA TRP A 6 -31.28 -18.80 -17.79
C TRP A 6 -31.23 -19.81 -16.64
N TYR A 7 -32.09 -20.84 -16.69
CA TYR A 7 -32.04 -21.94 -15.72
C TYR A 7 -30.71 -22.70 -15.77
N ASP A 8 -30.19 -22.97 -16.96
CA ASP A 8 -28.91 -23.66 -17.13
C ASP A 8 -27.73 -22.81 -16.60
N TYR A 9 -27.76 -21.50 -16.84
CA TYR A 9 -26.76 -20.57 -16.30
C TYR A 9 -26.77 -20.51 -14.77
N ILE A 10 -27.96 -20.40 -14.16
CA ILE A 10 -28.10 -20.38 -12.70
C ILE A 10 -27.65 -21.71 -12.07
N ASN A 11 -27.92 -22.84 -12.73
CA ASN A 11 -27.44 -24.13 -12.26
C ASN A 11 -25.91 -24.23 -12.34
N GLN A 12 -25.28 -23.75 -13.41
CA GLN A 12 -23.81 -23.71 -13.54
C GLN A 12 -23.18 -22.79 -12.49
N LEU A 13 -23.78 -21.62 -12.25
CA LEU A 13 -23.33 -20.68 -11.22
C LEU A 13 -23.43 -21.30 -9.83
N HIS A 14 -24.53 -22.01 -9.54
CA HIS A 14 -24.72 -22.71 -8.27
C HIS A 14 -23.68 -23.81 -8.06
N GLN A 15 -23.34 -24.58 -9.11
CA GLN A 15 -22.27 -25.58 -9.03
C GLN A 15 -20.91 -24.94 -8.73
N HIS A 16 -20.58 -23.82 -9.39
CA HIS A 16 -19.33 -23.11 -9.11
C HIS A 16 -19.27 -22.56 -7.69
N ILE A 17 -20.39 -22.08 -7.14
CA ILE A 17 -20.44 -21.64 -5.74
C ILE A 17 -20.18 -22.82 -4.79
N ILE A 18 -20.78 -23.99 -5.05
CA ILE A 18 -20.54 -25.21 -4.24
C ILE A 18 -19.08 -25.66 -4.32
N GLU A 19 -18.46 -25.60 -5.50
CA GLU A 19 -17.05 -25.95 -5.69
C GLU A 19 -16.11 -25.00 -4.94
N GLN A 20 -16.42 -23.69 -4.98
CA GLN A 20 -15.65 -22.68 -4.24
C GLN A 20 -15.79 -22.85 -2.73
N ASP A 21 -17.00 -23.13 -2.24
CA ASP A 21 -17.25 -23.34 -0.80
C ASP A 21 -16.47 -24.56 -0.28
N LYS A 22 -16.45 -25.66 -1.04
CA LYS A 22 -15.61 -26.83 -0.73
C LYS A 22 -14.12 -26.51 -0.71
N LYS A 23 -13.65 -25.65 -1.62
CA LYS A 23 -12.25 -25.23 -1.68
C LYS A 23 -11.87 -24.36 -0.48
N ILE A 24 -12.76 -23.46 -0.08
CA ILE A 24 -12.59 -22.63 1.11
C ILE A 24 -12.51 -23.52 2.35
N GLN A 25 -13.44 -24.46 2.53
CA GLN A 25 -13.41 -25.40 3.65
C GLN A 25 -12.12 -26.22 3.68
N ASN A 26 -11.67 -26.74 2.54
CA ASN A 26 -10.41 -27.49 2.48
C ASN A 26 -9.18 -26.64 2.86
N LEU A 27 -9.15 -25.38 2.46
CA LEU A 27 -8.07 -24.46 2.81
C LEU A 27 -8.10 -24.10 4.30
N THR A 28 -9.29 -23.86 4.86
CA THR A 28 -9.49 -23.65 6.30
C THR A 28 -9.01 -24.85 7.11
N ASP A 29 -9.44 -26.06 6.76
CA ASP A 29 -9.01 -27.30 7.42
C ASP A 29 -7.48 -27.46 7.37
N ARG A 30 -6.86 -27.05 6.25
CA ARG A 30 -5.41 -27.14 6.06
C ARG A 30 -4.66 -26.08 6.87
N ILE A 31 -5.21 -24.88 7.03
CA ILE A 31 -4.69 -23.84 7.94
C ILE A 31 -4.77 -24.34 9.37
N ASP A 32 -5.92 -24.85 9.79
CA ASP A 32 -6.13 -25.38 11.14
C ASP A 32 -5.16 -26.54 11.44
N GLN A 33 -4.91 -27.44 10.47
CA GLN A 33 -3.92 -28.50 10.62
C GLN A 33 -2.48 -27.99 10.70
N LEU A 34 -2.13 -26.94 9.96
CA LEU A 34 -0.81 -26.33 10.02
C LEU A 34 -0.58 -25.60 11.36
N GLU A 35 -1.62 -24.94 11.88
CA GLU A 35 -1.62 -24.33 13.21
C GLU A 35 -1.51 -25.39 14.32
N TYR A 36 -2.21 -26.51 14.19
CA TYR A 36 -2.15 -27.62 15.16
C TYR A 36 -0.80 -28.37 15.15
N GLN A 37 -0.07 -28.35 14.04
CA GLN A 37 1.24 -28.99 13.89
C GLN A 37 2.40 -28.18 14.48
N GLN A 38 2.16 -26.98 15.04
CA GLN A 38 3.15 -26.20 15.79
C GLN A 38 2.90 -26.16 17.31
N PRO A 39 3.10 -27.25 18.07
CA PRO A 39 3.35 -27.11 19.50
C PRO A 39 4.85 -26.87 19.75
N ASN A 40 5.17 -25.70 20.28
CA ASN A 40 6.45 -25.27 20.86
C ASN A 40 7.56 -24.73 19.92
N LYS A 41 7.55 -23.41 19.75
CA LYS A 41 8.70 -22.57 20.15
C LYS A 41 8.16 -21.27 20.73
N GLY A 42 8.33 -21.14 22.05
CA GLY A 42 7.58 -20.26 22.93
C GLY A 42 7.49 -18.80 22.52
N GLN A 43 6.29 -18.25 22.69
CA GLN A 43 6.03 -17.10 23.56
C GLN A 43 4.54 -17.13 23.91
N GLN A 44 4.25 -17.22 25.20
CA GLN A 44 2.89 -17.20 25.74
C GLN A 44 2.25 -15.83 25.43
N THR A 45 1.22 -15.80 24.60
CA THR A 45 0.28 -14.68 24.57
C THR A 45 -0.94 -15.07 25.40
N THR A 46 -1.00 -14.52 26.61
CA THR A 46 -2.22 -14.53 27.42
C THR A 46 -3.29 -13.78 26.64
N ILE A 47 -4.35 -14.48 26.24
CA ILE A 47 -5.50 -13.89 25.56
C ILE A 47 -6.32 -13.15 26.63
N GLU A 48 -6.07 -11.84 26.78
CA GLU A 48 -6.97 -10.98 27.53
C GLU A 48 -8.21 -10.68 26.65
N LYS A 49 -9.37 -11.02 27.19
CA LYS A 49 -10.68 -10.89 26.56
C LYS A 49 -11.01 -9.40 26.36
N LEU A 50 -10.98 -8.92 25.12
CA LEU A 50 -11.35 -7.55 24.78
C LEU A 50 -12.88 -7.41 24.77
N GLU A 51 -13.48 -7.02 25.89
CA GLU A 51 -14.89 -6.66 25.95
C GLU A 51 -15.11 -5.27 25.34
N TYR A 52 -15.82 -5.26 24.22
CA TYR A 52 -16.12 -4.08 23.41
C TYR A 52 -17.24 -3.25 24.05
N HIS A 53 -16.93 -2.05 24.54
CA HIS A 53 -17.92 -1.04 24.90
C HIS A 53 -18.05 -0.04 23.75
N PHE A 54 -19.23 -0.01 23.13
CA PHE A 54 -19.62 1.00 22.13
C PHE A 54 -19.79 2.35 22.82
N ASP A 55 -18.76 3.20 22.76
CA ASP A 55 -18.96 4.64 22.91
C ASP A 55 -18.90 5.31 21.54
N GLN A 56 -19.88 6.19 21.30
CA GLN A 56 -20.20 6.76 20.00
C GLN A 56 -18.99 7.49 19.38
N LEU A 57 -18.45 6.92 18.31
CA LEU A 57 -17.39 7.55 17.53
C LEU A 57 -17.97 8.70 16.71
N LYS A 58 -17.54 9.93 16.99
CA LYS A 58 -17.72 11.08 16.11
C LYS A 58 -16.92 10.84 14.83
N ILE A 59 -17.61 10.65 13.72
CA ILE A 59 -17.01 10.37 12.41
C ILE A 59 -16.34 11.64 11.88
N GLU A 60 -15.01 11.69 11.94
CA GLU A 60 -14.23 12.51 11.02
C GLU A 60 -13.95 11.67 9.77
N ARG A 61 -14.35 12.17 8.60
CA ARG A 61 -14.20 11.45 7.33
C ARG A 61 -12.72 11.30 7.00
N MET A 62 -12.24 10.06 6.94
CA MET A 62 -10.93 9.73 6.38
C MET A 62 -10.98 9.95 4.87
N ASP A 63 -10.41 11.07 4.43
CA ASP A 63 -10.06 11.31 3.04
C ASP A 63 -8.79 10.47 2.71
N GLY A 64 -8.76 9.86 1.53
CA GLY A 64 -7.79 8.83 1.17
C GLY A 64 -6.36 9.34 1.02
N THR A 65 -5.51 9.07 2.00
CA THR A 65 -4.06 9.34 1.94
C THR A 65 -3.37 8.30 1.04
N LEU A 66 -2.66 8.77 0.01
CA LEU A 66 -1.86 7.93 -0.89
C LEU A 66 -0.57 7.50 -0.18
N HIS A 67 -0.57 6.33 0.42
CA HIS A 67 0.65 5.76 0.99
C HIS A 67 1.51 5.19 -0.15
N ILE A 68 2.52 5.92 -0.58
CA ILE A 68 3.53 5.42 -1.52
C ILE A 68 4.23 4.26 -0.81
N GLY A 69 4.31 3.08 -1.43
CA GLY A 69 5.08 1.95 -0.90
C GLY A 69 4.43 1.11 0.20
N LEU A 70 3.26 0.51 -0.05
CA LEU A 70 2.71 -0.58 0.77
C LEU A 70 2.26 -1.78 -0.10
N SER A 71 3.05 -2.85 -0.08
CA SER A 71 2.55 -4.21 -0.37
C SER A 71 2.02 -4.84 0.94
N PRO A 72 0.99 -5.72 0.90
CA PRO A 72 0.39 -6.31 2.11
C PRO A 72 1.38 -7.01 3.06
N GLU A 73 2.49 -7.52 2.52
CA GLU A 73 3.56 -8.15 3.30
C GLU A 73 4.38 -7.16 4.15
N ASP A 74 4.48 -5.90 3.73
CA ASP A 74 5.25 -4.86 4.45
C ASP A 74 4.45 -4.21 5.58
N LEU A 75 3.10 -4.29 5.54
CA LEU A 75 2.25 -3.87 6.65
C LEU A 75 2.57 -4.62 7.95
N THR A 76 2.93 -5.91 7.85
CA THR A 76 3.29 -6.74 9.02
C THR A 76 4.64 -6.35 9.65
N LYS A 77 5.50 -5.62 8.92
CA LYS A 77 6.78 -5.12 9.42
C LYS A 77 6.70 -3.67 9.92
N MET A 78 5.58 -2.98 9.66
CA MET A 78 5.38 -1.55 9.94
C MET A 78 4.79 -1.24 11.32
N ASP A 79 4.33 -2.24 12.08
CA ASP A 79 3.87 -2.01 13.46
C ASP A 79 4.99 -1.52 14.40
N ASN A 80 6.23 -1.48 13.90
CA ASN A 80 7.41 -0.98 14.62
C ASN A 80 7.96 0.38 14.09
N PHE A 81 7.29 1.04 13.12
CA PHE A 81 7.82 2.26 12.48
C PHE A 81 6.91 3.49 12.54
N SER A 82 5.90 3.48 13.41
CA SER A 82 5.25 4.69 13.93
C SER A 82 6.21 5.43 14.88
N LEU A 83 7.36 5.88 14.37
CA LEU A 83 8.17 6.84 15.12
C LEU A 83 7.42 8.17 15.09
N PRO A 84 7.06 8.75 16.26
CA PRO A 84 6.46 10.06 16.30
C PRO A 84 7.41 11.03 15.61
N LEU A 85 6.88 11.87 14.69
CA LEU A 85 7.57 13.03 14.14
C LEU A 85 7.99 13.95 15.30
N ARG A 86 9.11 13.63 15.93
CA ARG A 86 9.76 14.47 16.93
C ARG A 86 10.76 15.31 16.18
N ASN A 87 10.44 16.60 16.10
CA ASN A 87 11.31 17.68 15.61
C ASN A 87 12.77 17.43 16.00
N GLN A 88 13.56 16.84 15.10
CA GLN A 88 15.01 16.79 15.20
C GLN A 88 15.58 17.93 14.35
N PRO A 89 16.61 18.63 14.84
CA PRO A 89 17.27 19.69 14.10
C PRO A 89 17.78 19.16 12.76
N SER A 90 17.49 19.92 11.71
CA SER A 90 17.73 19.67 10.29
C SER A 90 19.18 19.32 9.98
N ASN A 91 19.50 18.04 10.02
CA ASN A 91 20.62 17.48 9.27
C ASN A 91 20.04 16.41 8.32
N GLN A 92 19.15 16.85 7.43
CA GLN A 92 18.56 15.96 6.43
C GLN A 92 19.68 15.48 5.50
N PRO A 93 19.98 14.17 5.46
CA PRO A 93 20.96 13.66 4.51
C PRO A 93 20.40 13.85 3.09
N TYR A 94 21.24 14.31 2.16
CA TYR A 94 20.93 14.55 0.74
C TYR A 94 19.88 15.66 0.44
N PRO A 95 20.09 16.91 0.90
CA PRO A 95 19.15 18.00 0.63
C PRO A 95 19.01 18.35 -0.86
N GLN A 96 20.05 18.15 -1.66
CA GLN A 96 19.99 18.40 -3.11
C GLN A 96 19.15 17.34 -3.84
N LEU A 97 19.28 16.07 -3.44
CA LEU A 97 18.46 14.99 -3.98
C LEU A 97 16.98 15.21 -3.67
N ILE A 98 16.65 15.60 -2.43
CA ILE A 98 15.27 15.89 -2.04
C ILE A 98 14.72 17.02 -2.91
N ARG A 99 15.47 18.11 -3.11
CA ARG A 99 15.05 19.20 -3.99
C ARG A 99 14.83 18.75 -5.44
N HIS A 100 15.72 17.93 -5.99
CA HIS A 100 15.54 17.40 -7.35
C HIS A 100 14.31 16.48 -7.47
N LEU A 101 13.99 15.71 -6.41
CA LEU A 101 12.79 14.89 -6.36
C LEU A 101 11.52 15.75 -6.22
N GLU A 102 11.57 16.82 -5.43
CA GLU A 102 10.46 17.78 -5.34
C GLU A 102 10.21 18.46 -6.70
N GLU A 103 11.28 18.89 -7.39
CA GLU A 103 11.19 19.47 -8.74
C GLU A 103 10.60 18.46 -9.74
N PHE A 104 11.01 17.19 -9.70
CA PHE A 104 10.41 16.12 -10.50
C PHE A 104 8.92 15.95 -10.20
N VAL A 105 8.52 15.87 -8.93
CA VAL A 105 7.12 15.70 -8.54
C VAL A 105 6.28 16.91 -8.96
N ASP A 106 6.81 18.12 -8.87
CA ASP A 106 6.12 19.35 -9.27
C ASP A 106 5.95 19.47 -10.80
N GLN A 107 6.95 19.03 -11.57
CA GLN A 107 6.94 19.15 -13.04
C GLN A 107 6.22 17.98 -13.71
N ASP A 108 6.55 16.75 -13.33
CA ASP A 108 6.08 15.53 -13.98
C ASP A 108 4.82 14.97 -13.32
N GLY A 109 4.65 15.17 -12.01
CA GLY A 109 3.54 14.61 -11.25
C GLY A 109 2.14 14.95 -11.81
N PRO A 110 1.84 16.21 -12.16
CA PRO A 110 0.56 16.56 -12.77
C PRO A 110 0.31 15.85 -14.11
N ALA A 111 1.34 15.70 -14.94
CA ALA A 111 1.25 15.01 -16.21
C ALA A 111 1.04 13.49 -16.01
N MET A 112 1.74 12.89 -15.04
CA MET A 112 1.54 11.48 -14.65
C MET A 112 0.10 11.24 -14.19
N LEU A 113 -0.46 12.11 -13.33
CA LEU A 113 -1.85 12.02 -12.90
C LEU A 113 -2.81 12.08 -14.10
N GLN A 114 -2.61 13.01 -15.03
CA GLN A 114 -3.45 13.12 -16.23
C GLN A 114 -3.38 11.87 -17.12
N GLN A 115 -2.19 11.26 -17.24
CA GLN A 115 -2.01 10.00 -17.96
C GLN A 115 -2.82 8.87 -17.30
N PHE A 116 -2.72 8.72 -15.97
CA PHE A 116 -3.46 7.70 -15.24
C PHE A 116 -4.98 7.94 -15.22
N GLU A 117 -5.45 9.18 -15.11
CA GLU A 117 -6.87 9.52 -15.25
C GLU A 117 -7.44 9.01 -16.59
N THR A 118 -6.66 9.17 -17.66
CA THR A 118 -7.04 8.72 -19.01
C THR A 118 -6.98 7.20 -19.12
N GLU A 119 -5.90 6.59 -18.61
CA GLU A 119 -5.66 5.14 -18.65
C GLU A 119 -6.75 4.35 -17.90
N PHE A 120 -7.10 4.81 -16.70
CA PHE A 120 -8.06 4.15 -15.80
C PHE A 120 -9.49 4.71 -15.91
N GLN A 121 -9.73 5.67 -16.81
CA GLN A 121 -11.03 6.34 -17.00
C GLN A 121 -11.63 6.90 -15.71
N SER A 122 -10.77 7.35 -14.79
CA SER A 122 -11.15 7.82 -13.45
C SER A 122 -10.65 9.26 -13.26
N PRO A 123 -11.44 10.28 -13.63
CA PRO A 123 -11.04 11.68 -13.47
C PRO A 123 -10.97 12.06 -11.98
N LEU A 124 -9.98 12.87 -11.64
CA LEU A 124 -9.79 13.50 -10.35
C LEU A 124 -10.07 15.01 -10.48
N ASP A 125 -10.65 15.60 -9.44
CA ASP A 125 -10.70 17.06 -9.36
C ASP A 125 -9.32 17.65 -9.00
N ASP A 126 -9.14 18.94 -9.26
CA ASP A 126 -7.87 19.64 -9.01
C ASP A 126 -7.48 19.64 -7.52
N THR A 127 -8.46 19.56 -6.61
CA THR A 127 -8.19 19.51 -5.17
C THR A 127 -7.51 18.20 -4.82
N LYS A 128 -8.04 17.07 -5.29
CA LYS A 128 -7.51 15.72 -5.07
C LYS A 128 -6.15 15.54 -5.74
N LYS A 129 -5.95 16.09 -6.94
CA LYS A 129 -4.63 16.13 -7.60
C LYS A 129 -3.59 16.83 -6.72
N ASN A 130 -3.91 18.02 -6.24
CA ASN A 130 -3.01 18.80 -5.38
C ASN A 130 -2.70 18.08 -4.06
N LEU A 131 -3.69 17.42 -3.45
CA LEU A 131 -3.49 16.63 -2.23
C LEU A 131 -2.52 15.46 -2.46
N ILE A 132 -2.69 14.71 -3.56
CA ILE A 132 -1.80 13.61 -3.93
C ILE A 132 -0.36 14.11 -4.14
N ILE A 133 -0.17 15.19 -4.90
CA ILE A 133 1.15 15.77 -5.15
C ILE A 133 1.79 16.24 -3.85
N GLN A 134 1.04 16.91 -2.98
CA GLN A 134 1.55 17.41 -1.71
C GLN A 134 1.94 16.25 -0.76
N ASP A 135 1.18 15.17 -0.77
CA ASP A 135 1.46 13.97 0.02
C ASP A 135 2.74 13.28 -0.46
N ILE A 136 2.90 13.10 -1.78
CA ILE A 136 4.13 12.56 -2.37
C ILE A 136 5.35 13.37 -1.91
N ARG A 137 5.27 14.70 -1.98
CA ARG A 137 6.34 15.59 -1.52
C ARG A 137 6.70 15.41 -0.05
N LYS A 138 5.68 15.34 0.83
CA LYS A 138 5.88 15.15 2.28
C LYS A 138 6.58 13.83 2.59
N GLN A 139 6.40 12.81 1.75
CA GLN A 139 6.98 11.47 1.95
C GLN A 139 8.44 11.37 1.47
N LEU A 140 8.90 12.24 0.55
CA LEU A 140 10.24 12.16 -0.06
C LEU A 140 11.40 12.03 0.95
N PRO A 141 11.49 12.82 2.04
CA PRO A 141 12.61 12.71 2.97
C PRO A 141 12.72 11.33 3.62
N THR A 142 11.59 10.75 3.99
CA THR A 142 11.53 9.42 4.58
C THR A 142 11.91 8.34 3.56
N ARG A 143 11.49 8.51 2.30
CA ARG A 143 11.82 7.57 1.21
C ARG A 143 13.30 7.61 0.83
N VAL A 144 13.92 8.80 0.82
CA VAL A 144 15.38 8.93 0.67
C VAL A 144 16.11 8.18 1.78
N ALA A 145 15.69 8.33 3.04
CA ALA A 145 16.30 7.59 4.15
C ALA A 145 16.13 6.07 4.03
N TYR A 146 14.97 5.60 3.56
CA TYR A 146 14.71 4.19 3.31
C TYR A 146 15.64 3.63 2.23
N TYR A 147 15.69 4.25 1.05
CA TYR A 147 16.51 3.76 -0.06
C TYR A 147 18.02 3.94 0.19
N GLU A 148 18.42 4.87 1.05
CA GLU A 148 19.81 4.95 1.52
C GLU A 148 20.20 3.71 2.34
N LYS A 149 19.32 3.27 3.24
CA LYS A 149 19.53 2.05 4.04
C LYS A 149 19.57 0.82 3.14
N GLU A 150 18.67 0.74 2.18
CA GLU A 150 18.62 -0.34 1.21
C GLU A 150 19.89 -0.38 0.33
N ALA A 151 20.35 0.76 -0.19
CA ALA A 151 21.58 0.85 -0.98
C ALA A 151 22.81 0.38 -0.19
N LYS A 152 22.88 0.71 1.11
CA LYS A 152 23.93 0.20 2.02
C LYS A 152 23.87 -1.32 2.17
N GLN A 153 22.68 -1.90 2.28
CA GLN A 153 22.49 -3.35 2.42
C GLN A 153 22.83 -4.10 1.13
N GLN A 154 22.52 -3.52 -0.02
CA GLN A 154 22.85 -4.09 -1.34
C GLN A 154 24.32 -3.87 -1.76
N GLY A 155 25.11 -3.17 -0.95
CA GLY A 155 26.52 -2.91 -1.25
C GLY A 155 26.73 -1.94 -2.43
N ILE A 156 25.75 -1.07 -2.70
CA ILE A 156 25.88 -0.05 -3.74
C ILE A 156 27.05 0.88 -3.39
N PRO A 157 27.92 1.26 -4.35
CA PRO A 157 28.96 2.24 -4.07
C PRO A 157 28.36 3.60 -3.69
N LYS A 158 28.93 4.29 -2.69
CA LYS A 158 28.44 5.62 -2.25
C LYS A 158 28.31 6.64 -3.39
N GLN A 159 29.19 6.57 -4.39
CA GLN A 159 29.14 7.43 -5.58
C GLN A 159 27.88 7.24 -6.43
N GLN A 160 27.19 6.10 -6.29
CA GLN A 160 25.98 5.75 -7.02
C GLN A 160 24.71 5.92 -6.16
N PHE A 161 24.83 6.27 -4.87
CA PHE A 161 23.68 6.38 -3.96
C PHE A 161 22.63 7.36 -4.47
N GLU A 162 23.01 8.59 -4.82
CA GLU A 162 22.04 9.59 -5.26
C GLU A 162 21.30 9.15 -6.53
N LYS A 163 22.02 8.59 -7.51
CA LYS A 163 21.41 8.06 -8.73
C LYS A 163 20.48 6.89 -8.43
N TYR A 164 20.90 5.95 -7.59
CA TYR A 164 20.11 4.79 -7.19
C TYR A 164 18.81 5.23 -6.50
N MET A 165 18.91 6.05 -5.46
CA MET A 165 17.76 6.53 -4.70
C MET A 165 16.79 7.32 -5.58
N TYR A 166 17.30 8.18 -6.46
CA TYR A 166 16.46 8.94 -7.40
C TYR A 166 15.64 7.99 -8.30
N GLN A 167 16.29 7.01 -8.93
CA GLN A 167 15.62 6.07 -9.83
C GLN A 167 14.60 5.17 -9.10
N GLN A 168 14.93 4.71 -7.89
CA GLN A 168 14.01 3.89 -7.10
C GLN A 168 12.76 4.68 -6.70
N ILE A 169 12.94 5.92 -6.21
CA ILE A 169 11.82 6.76 -5.79
C ILE A 169 10.93 7.13 -6.98
N GLN A 170 11.50 7.43 -8.16
CA GLN A 170 10.69 7.65 -9.37
C GLN A 170 9.84 6.43 -9.73
N THR A 171 10.45 5.24 -9.68
CA THR A 171 9.76 3.98 -9.98
C THR A 171 8.66 3.69 -8.95
N GLU A 172 8.94 3.95 -7.67
CA GLU A 172 7.98 3.79 -6.58
C GLU A 172 6.78 4.73 -6.72
N ILE A 173 7.01 5.99 -7.11
CA ILE A 173 5.94 6.97 -7.38
C ILE A 173 5.03 6.48 -8.52
N ASP A 174 5.60 6.05 -9.65
CA ASP A 174 4.83 5.52 -10.78
C ASP A 174 3.95 4.33 -10.37
N HIS A 175 4.54 3.33 -9.71
CA HIS A 175 3.81 2.16 -9.25
C HIS A 175 2.73 2.50 -8.24
N SER A 176 3.00 3.42 -7.30
CA SER A 176 2.05 3.81 -6.26
C SER A 176 0.86 4.57 -6.85
N LEU A 177 1.11 5.47 -7.80
CA LEU A 177 0.03 6.16 -8.53
C LEU A 177 -0.80 5.18 -9.34
N ARG A 178 -0.17 4.28 -10.10
CA ARG A 178 -0.85 3.23 -10.85
C ARG A 178 -1.75 2.37 -9.96
N GLN A 179 -1.23 1.93 -8.80
CA GLN A 179 -1.98 1.13 -7.84
C GLN A 179 -3.15 1.90 -7.23
N PHE A 180 -2.96 3.19 -6.94
CA PHE A 180 -4.03 4.06 -6.46
C PHE A 180 -5.20 4.13 -7.45
N PHE A 181 -4.92 4.37 -8.73
CA PHE A 181 -5.98 4.42 -9.75
C PHE A 181 -6.64 3.05 -9.97
N LYS A 182 -5.87 1.96 -9.93
CA LYS A 182 -6.42 0.60 -10.03
C LYS A 182 -7.42 0.30 -8.90
N ASN A 183 -7.10 0.68 -7.67
CA ASN A 183 -7.94 0.44 -6.49
C ASN A 183 -9.14 1.40 -6.40
N GLN A 184 -9.17 2.49 -7.16
CA GLN A 184 -10.34 3.40 -7.22
C GLN A 184 -11.44 2.88 -8.18
N GLY A 185 -11.13 1.88 -9.02
CA GLY A 185 -12.06 1.31 -10.01
C GLY A 185 -12.79 0.03 -9.57
N GLU A 186 -12.51 -0.48 -8.36
CA GLU A 186 -13.20 -1.61 -7.72
C GLU A 186 -14.26 -1.11 -6.72
#